data_AF-A0A969KLF4-F1
#
_entry.id   AF-A0A969KLF4-F1
#
_cell.length_a   1.000
_cell.length_b   1.000
_cell.length_c   1.000
_cell.angle_alpha   90.00
_cell.angle_beta   90.00
_cell.angle_gamma   90.00
#
_symmetry.space_group_name_H-M   'P 1'
#
loop_
_entity.id
_entity.type
_entity.pdbx_description
1 polymer ?
#
loop_
_entity_poly.entity_id
_entity_poly.type
_entity_poly.pdbx_seq_one_letter_code
_entity_poly.pdbx_strand_id
1 'polypeptide(L)'
;MVAFYPDKLAVVEGASSLTYGELDRASNRIARTLQTFHGQRDEPIAILMEPGCALLATTLAVAKAGKCHFGLPMETPIDRLKFILEDMGCALLIADQHNREMAQTLDGNGLTALFVEDILASGDDAPISAEVGPDSLLHVTYTSGSTGQPKGVVRTHRDFLHDVRTRIQTLQLCAQDRIAGFSYGNYNPATISMLTGATYYELHLRRNGSASVVQSLADHEITVLNCKVTTFRQVVRSADGVQTFPSLRIVRWPASRPQRATSLQRGHPSRKVVCSATNMAPPKPISPPLFISTSQQQPRWKTSLPAIQMKASRFCCWVKTARLCQRAKRGKSRCEAPSCHGDTGTGPR
;
A
#
# COMPACT_ATOMS: atom_id res chain seq x y z
N MET A 1 2.92 9.20 16.73
CA MET A 1 4.38 9.47 16.65
C MET A 1 4.70 10.95 16.66
N VAL A 2 3.96 11.80 15.94
CA VAL A 2 4.15 13.26 15.94
C VAL A 2 4.24 13.86 17.35
N ALA A 3 3.33 13.49 18.26
CA ALA A 3 3.36 13.97 19.65
C ALA A 3 4.61 13.53 20.45
N PHE A 4 5.29 12.46 20.05
CA PHE A 4 6.47 11.92 20.76
C PHE A 4 7.79 12.35 20.12
N TYR A 5 7.83 12.50 18.79
CA TYR A 5 9.06 12.71 18.03
C TYR A 5 8.90 13.77 16.92
N PRO A 6 8.33 14.96 17.19
CA PRO A 6 7.97 15.92 16.14
C PRO A 6 9.18 16.35 15.29
N ASP A 7 10.33 16.57 15.92
CA ASP A 7 11.54 17.08 15.27
C ASP A 7 12.49 15.97 14.77
N LYS A 8 12.08 14.71 14.92
CA LYS A 8 12.88 13.58 14.44
C LYS A 8 12.62 13.34 12.96
N LEU A 9 13.67 13.01 12.21
CA LEU A 9 13.56 12.57 10.81
C LEU A 9 12.63 11.36 10.69
N ALA A 10 11.57 11.50 9.89
CA ALA A 10 10.63 10.45 9.57
C ALA A 10 11.01 9.77 8.25
N VAL A 11 11.37 10.57 7.24
CA VAL A 11 11.78 10.09 5.91
C VAL A 11 12.96 10.90 5.37
N VAL A 12 13.88 10.20 4.71
CA VAL A 12 15.04 10.75 4.01
C VAL A 12 15.07 10.17 2.60
N GLU A 13 15.31 11.03 1.62
CA GLU A 13 15.39 10.71 0.19
C GLU A 13 16.50 11.57 -0.44
N GLY A 14 17.69 11.00 -0.61
CA GLY A 14 18.85 11.76 -1.08
C GLY A 14 19.13 12.97 -0.18
N ALA A 15 19.09 14.17 -0.74
CA ALA A 15 19.27 15.42 0.00
C ALA A 15 17.97 15.95 0.66
N SER A 16 16.82 15.41 0.28
CA SER A 16 15.52 15.79 0.83
C SER A 16 15.21 14.98 2.08
N SER A 17 14.59 15.61 3.08
CA SER A 17 14.11 14.91 4.26
C SER A 17 12.92 15.62 4.89
N LEU A 18 12.12 14.88 5.64
CA LEU A 18 11.04 15.43 6.45
C LEU A 18 11.11 14.83 7.86
N THR A 19 10.99 15.69 8.85
CA THR A 19 10.68 15.29 10.22
C THR A 19 9.26 14.76 10.34
N TYR A 20 8.92 14.10 11.45
CA TYR A 20 7.54 13.65 11.69
C TYR A 20 6.55 14.81 11.69
N GLY A 21 6.92 15.97 12.25
CA GLY A 21 6.08 17.16 12.24
C GLY A 21 5.88 17.73 10.84
N GLU A 22 6.94 17.78 10.04
CA GLU A 22 6.85 18.25 8.65
C GLU A 22 6.04 17.30 7.76
N LEU A 23 6.24 15.99 7.91
CA LEU A 23 5.47 14.97 7.21
C LEU A 23 3.99 15.01 7.60
N ASP A 24 3.69 15.27 8.88
CA ASP A 24 2.32 15.44 9.35
C ASP A 24 1.65 16.65 8.71
N ARG A 25 2.33 17.81 8.70
CA ARG A 25 1.85 19.03 8.05
C ARG A 25 1.66 18.83 6.54
N ALA A 26 2.64 18.25 5.85
CA ALA A 26 2.56 17.96 4.42
C ALA A 26 1.36 17.04 4.10
N SER A 27 1.17 15.98 4.88
CA SER A 27 0.02 15.08 4.71
C SER A 27 -1.32 15.75 5.09
N ASN A 28 -1.36 16.69 6.04
CA ASN A 28 -2.56 17.47 6.34
C ASN A 28 -2.97 18.35 5.15
N ARG A 29 -2.02 19.06 4.51
CA ARG A 29 -2.29 19.88 3.31
C ARG A 29 -2.96 19.08 2.22
N ILE A 30 -2.37 17.93 1.89
CA ILE A 30 -2.92 17.04 0.88
C ILE A 30 -4.28 16.53 1.32
N ALA A 31 -4.43 16.07 2.56
CA ALA A 31 -5.68 15.47 3.02
C ALA A 31 -6.85 16.47 3.03
N ARG A 32 -6.60 17.75 3.35
CA ARG A 32 -7.61 18.82 3.26
C ARG A 32 -8.07 19.04 1.83
N THR A 33 -7.15 19.11 0.88
CA THR A 33 -7.50 19.16 -0.54
C THR A 33 -8.34 17.94 -0.92
N LEU A 34 -8.01 16.74 -0.44
CA LEU A 34 -8.83 15.54 -0.72
C LEU A 34 -10.23 15.59 -0.10
N GLN A 35 -10.42 16.27 1.03
CA GLN A 35 -11.74 16.44 1.64
C GLN A 35 -12.67 17.35 0.85
N THR A 36 -12.13 18.27 0.03
CA THR A 36 -12.96 19.10 -0.86
C THR A 36 -13.50 18.33 -2.07
N PHE A 37 -13.01 17.12 -2.34
CA PHE A 37 -13.52 16.26 -3.42
C PHE A 37 -14.68 15.40 -2.94
N HIS A 38 -15.87 15.68 -3.45
CA HIS A 38 -17.13 15.04 -3.07
C HIS A 38 -17.42 13.73 -3.84
N GLY A 39 -16.40 12.90 -4.07
CA GLY A 39 -16.56 11.53 -4.57
C GLY A 39 -17.17 10.58 -3.52
N GLN A 40 -17.57 9.37 -3.94
CA GLN A 40 -18.07 8.36 -3.00
C GLN A 40 -17.03 8.02 -1.92
N ARG A 41 -17.48 7.58 -0.75
CA ARG A 41 -16.59 7.28 0.40
C ARG A 41 -15.56 6.18 0.06
N ASP A 42 -15.89 5.28 -0.86
CA ASP A 42 -15.07 4.12 -1.23
C ASP A 42 -14.37 4.25 -2.59
N GLU A 43 -14.50 5.39 -3.27
CA GLU A 43 -13.77 5.63 -4.52
C GLU A 43 -12.26 5.71 -4.25
N PRO A 44 -11.43 4.88 -4.91
CA PRO A 44 -10.01 4.88 -4.70
C PRO A 44 -9.34 6.05 -5.44
N ILE A 45 -8.31 6.63 -4.83
CA ILE A 45 -7.48 7.67 -5.40
C ILE A 45 -6.29 7.03 -6.10
N ALA A 46 -6.10 7.33 -7.37
CA ALA A 46 -4.92 6.91 -8.12
C ALA A 46 -3.72 7.78 -7.74
N ILE A 47 -2.55 7.16 -7.59
CA ILE A 47 -1.29 7.85 -7.34
C ILE A 47 -0.30 7.53 -8.45
N LEU A 48 0.18 8.56 -9.15
CA LEU A 48 1.21 8.48 -10.19
C LEU A 48 2.38 9.39 -9.81
N MET A 49 3.21 8.91 -8.88
CA MET A 49 4.33 9.66 -8.33
C MET A 49 5.57 8.77 -8.23
N GLU A 50 6.75 9.38 -8.31
CA GLU A 50 8.00 8.74 -7.93
C GLU A 50 8.00 8.40 -6.44
N PRO A 51 8.67 7.30 -6.03
CA PRO A 51 9.02 7.07 -4.65
C PRO A 51 9.67 8.29 -4.00
N GLY A 52 9.35 8.61 -2.76
CA GLY A 52 9.98 9.74 -2.09
C GLY A 52 9.19 10.31 -0.92
N CYS A 53 9.64 11.46 -0.43
CA CYS A 53 9.02 12.18 0.68
C CYS A 53 7.56 12.56 0.37
N ALA A 54 7.32 13.10 -0.84
CA ALA A 54 6.00 13.50 -1.28
C ALA A 54 5.04 12.31 -1.39
N LEU A 55 5.48 11.17 -1.94
CA LEU A 55 4.65 9.96 -2.03
C LEU A 55 4.22 9.47 -0.64
N LEU A 56 5.14 9.49 0.32
CA LEU A 56 4.81 9.10 1.69
C LEU A 56 3.78 10.07 2.31
N ALA A 57 3.95 11.38 2.11
CA ALA A 57 2.96 12.36 2.55
C ALA A 57 1.59 12.13 1.90
N THR A 58 1.54 11.84 0.59
CA THR A 58 0.31 11.56 -0.15
C THR A 58 -0.41 10.31 0.36
N THR A 59 0.30 9.20 0.57
CA THR A 59 -0.32 7.96 1.08
C THR A 59 -0.89 8.13 2.50
N LEU A 60 -0.19 8.87 3.36
CA LEU A 60 -0.69 9.25 4.68
C LEU A 60 -1.90 10.18 4.57
N ALA A 61 -1.88 11.13 3.63
CA ALA A 61 -2.96 12.08 3.43
C ALA A 61 -4.26 11.40 3.01
N VAL A 62 -4.19 10.46 2.06
CA VAL A 62 -5.33 9.64 1.64
C VAL A 62 -5.89 8.87 2.84
N ALA A 63 -5.03 8.24 3.63
CA ALA A 63 -5.43 7.50 4.82
C ALA A 63 -6.10 8.41 5.87
N LYS A 64 -5.55 9.61 6.09
CA LYS A 64 -6.14 10.64 6.97
C LYS A 64 -7.50 11.11 6.46
N ALA A 65 -7.68 11.23 5.15
CA ALA A 65 -8.95 11.61 4.53
C ALA A 65 -9.99 10.47 4.55
N GLY A 66 -9.63 9.27 5.04
CA GLY A 66 -10.51 8.11 5.08
C GLY A 66 -10.79 7.50 3.71
N LYS A 67 -9.89 7.73 2.75
CA LYS A 67 -9.99 7.24 1.38
C LYS A 67 -9.07 6.04 1.17
N CYS A 68 -9.30 5.31 0.08
CA CYS A 68 -8.41 4.26 -0.39
C CYS A 68 -7.50 4.80 -1.49
N HIS A 69 -6.29 4.26 -1.66
CA HIS A 69 -5.43 4.56 -2.82
C HIS A 69 -4.89 3.33 -3.53
N PHE A 70 -4.38 3.53 -4.73
CA PHE A 70 -3.54 2.57 -5.44
C PHE A 70 -2.48 3.31 -6.27
N GLY A 71 -1.32 2.68 -6.42
CA GLY A 71 -0.24 3.21 -7.26
C GLY A 71 -0.40 2.79 -8.72
N LEU A 72 -0.26 3.74 -9.64
CA LEU A 72 -0.11 3.48 -11.06
C LEU A 72 1.37 3.19 -11.38
N PRO A 73 1.69 2.08 -12.07
CA PRO A 73 3.08 1.81 -12.45
C PRO A 73 3.50 2.75 -13.59
N MET A 74 4.42 3.68 -13.33
CA MET A 74 4.86 4.73 -14.26
C MET A 74 5.37 4.22 -15.61
N GLU A 75 5.96 3.02 -15.67
CA GLU A 75 6.48 2.39 -16.90
C GLU A 75 5.37 1.69 -17.75
N THR A 76 4.10 1.97 -17.47
CA THR A 76 2.95 1.31 -18.12
C THR A 76 2.44 2.15 -19.29
N PRO A 77 2.13 1.55 -20.47
CA PRO A 77 1.53 2.28 -21.59
C PRO A 77 0.21 2.98 -21.20
N ILE A 78 -0.04 4.15 -21.81
CA ILE A 78 -1.18 5.01 -21.49
C ILE A 78 -2.54 4.29 -21.55
N ASP A 79 -2.77 3.47 -22.59
CA ASP A 79 -4.05 2.74 -22.76
C ASP A 79 -4.30 1.75 -21.62
N ARG A 80 -3.22 1.16 -21.09
CA ARG A 80 -3.31 0.27 -19.94
C ARG A 80 -3.54 1.04 -18.65
N LEU A 81 -3.00 2.25 -18.50
CA LEU A 81 -3.32 3.12 -17.37
C LEU A 81 -4.80 3.54 -17.39
N LYS A 82 -5.32 3.93 -18.56
CA LYS A 82 -6.75 4.25 -18.76
C LYS A 82 -7.64 3.07 -18.35
N PHE A 83 -7.33 1.86 -18.83
CA PHE A 83 -8.06 0.65 -18.44
C PHE A 83 -8.08 0.44 -16.92
N ILE A 84 -6.94 0.63 -16.24
CA ILE A 84 -6.86 0.46 -14.77
C ILE A 84 -7.72 1.51 -14.07
N LEU A 85 -7.67 2.76 -14.51
CA LEU A 85 -8.45 3.85 -13.93
C LEU A 85 -9.96 3.62 -14.10
N GLU A 86 -10.38 3.17 -15.28
CA GLU A 86 -11.76 2.82 -15.59
C GLU A 86 -12.25 1.61 -14.77
N ASP A 87 -11.47 0.53 -14.69
CA ASP A 87 -11.82 -0.67 -13.90
C ASP A 87 -11.95 -0.35 -12.40
N MET A 88 -11.11 0.57 -11.91
CA MET A 88 -11.12 1.01 -10.51
C MET A 88 -12.21 2.05 -10.20
N GLY A 89 -12.92 2.57 -11.21
CA GLY A 89 -13.91 3.65 -11.03
C GLY A 89 -13.29 4.91 -10.43
N CYS A 90 -12.04 5.21 -10.77
CA CYS A 90 -11.26 6.27 -10.17
C CYS A 90 -11.62 7.65 -10.77
N ALA A 91 -12.03 8.59 -9.93
CA ALA A 91 -12.34 9.97 -10.34
C ALA A 91 -11.20 10.97 -10.03
N LEU A 92 -10.20 10.58 -9.25
CA LEU A 92 -9.13 11.47 -8.81
C LEU A 92 -7.75 10.83 -8.94
N LEU A 93 -6.83 11.54 -9.59
CA LEU A 93 -5.43 11.18 -9.75
C LEU A 93 -4.56 12.23 -9.05
N ILE A 94 -3.65 11.78 -8.17
CA ILE A 94 -2.57 12.62 -7.64
C ILE A 94 -1.28 12.23 -8.37
N ALA A 95 -0.63 13.22 -8.97
CA ALA A 95 0.64 13.06 -9.65
C ALA A 95 1.71 14.01 -9.09
N ASP A 96 2.97 13.73 -9.39
CA ASP A 96 4.06 14.67 -9.19
C ASP A 96 4.38 15.41 -10.50
N GLN A 97 5.25 16.41 -10.41
CA GLN A 97 5.64 17.20 -11.57
C GLN A 97 6.41 16.37 -12.60
N HIS A 98 7.12 15.32 -12.18
CA HIS A 98 7.85 14.42 -13.08
C HIS A 98 6.89 13.67 -14.02
N ASN A 99 5.71 13.29 -13.52
CA ASN A 99 4.69 12.58 -14.27
C ASN A 99 3.61 13.52 -14.85
N ARG A 100 3.85 14.83 -14.92
CA ARG A 100 2.85 15.83 -15.33
C ARG A 100 2.26 15.56 -16.71
N GLU A 101 3.09 15.32 -17.72
CA GLU A 101 2.62 15.07 -19.09
C GLU A 101 1.74 13.82 -19.18
N MET A 102 2.15 12.75 -18.52
CA MET A 102 1.38 11.50 -18.44
C MET A 102 0.04 11.73 -17.72
N ALA A 103 0.04 12.43 -16.59
CA ALA A 103 -1.15 12.75 -15.83
C ALA A 103 -2.13 13.63 -16.63
N GLN A 104 -1.63 14.64 -17.35
CA GLN A 104 -2.43 15.49 -18.23
C GLN A 104 -3.06 14.70 -19.39
N THR A 105 -2.37 13.67 -19.90
CA THR A 105 -2.91 12.79 -20.94
C THR A 105 -4.03 11.87 -20.41
N LEU A 106 -4.00 11.56 -19.10
CA LEU A 106 -5.04 10.79 -18.42
C LEU A 106 -6.21 11.65 -17.96
N ASP A 107 -6.01 12.95 -17.80
CA ASP A 107 -7.03 13.91 -17.35
C ASP A 107 -8.18 14.03 -18.35
N GLY A 108 -9.43 13.89 -17.88
CA GLY A 108 -10.63 13.87 -18.72
C GLY A 108 -11.60 12.73 -18.43
N ASN A 109 -12.78 12.77 -19.06
CA ASN A 109 -13.86 11.75 -18.94
C ASN A 109 -14.27 11.41 -17.49
N GLY A 110 -14.20 12.37 -16.57
CA GLY A 110 -14.56 12.17 -15.16
C GLY A 110 -13.38 11.87 -14.22
N LEU A 111 -12.15 11.78 -14.76
CA LEU A 111 -10.92 11.85 -13.95
C LEU A 111 -10.48 13.31 -13.81
N THR A 112 -10.03 13.70 -12.62
CA THR A 112 -9.32 14.96 -12.37
C THR A 112 -7.91 14.67 -11.91
N ALA A 113 -6.91 15.27 -12.56
CA ALA A 113 -5.51 15.19 -12.13
C ALA A 113 -5.12 16.38 -11.23
N LEU A 114 -4.47 16.09 -10.10
CA LEU A 114 -3.87 17.08 -9.19
C LEU A 114 -2.37 16.86 -9.08
N PHE A 115 -1.63 17.95 -8.90
CA PHE A 115 -0.18 17.92 -8.71
C PHE A 115 0.18 18.15 -7.25
N VAL A 116 0.96 17.24 -6.67
CA VAL A 116 1.30 17.25 -5.25
C VAL A 116 2.11 18.48 -4.86
N GLU A 117 3.00 18.97 -5.72
CA GLU A 117 3.81 20.17 -5.44
C GLU A 117 2.94 21.42 -5.32
N ASP A 118 1.93 21.57 -6.18
CA ASP A 118 0.98 22.70 -6.15
C ASP A 118 0.17 22.70 -4.84
N ILE A 119 -0.24 21.52 -4.38
CA ILE A 119 -0.95 21.34 -3.11
C ILE A 119 -0.04 21.66 -1.92
N LEU A 120 1.20 21.19 -1.94
CA LEU A 120 2.16 21.38 -0.84
C LEU A 120 2.59 22.85 -0.69
N ALA A 121 2.64 23.61 -1.79
CA ALA A 121 3.05 25.01 -1.80
C ALA A 121 2.00 25.97 -1.19
N SER A 122 0.70 25.62 -1.25
CA SER A 122 -0.39 26.55 -0.94
C SER A 122 -1.43 26.01 0.05
N GLY A 123 -1.34 24.73 0.44
CA GLY A 123 -2.32 24.09 1.30
C GLY A 123 -2.26 24.54 2.77
N ASP A 124 -3.43 24.59 3.39
CA ASP A 124 -3.60 24.70 4.84
C ASP A 124 -3.11 23.40 5.53
N ASP A 125 -2.24 23.49 6.53
CA ASP A 125 -1.71 22.32 7.24
C ASP A 125 -2.40 22.01 8.57
N ALA A 126 -3.51 22.69 8.86
CA ALA A 126 -4.33 22.39 10.02
C ALA A 126 -4.74 20.91 10.06
N PRO A 127 -4.71 20.26 11.23
CA PRO A 127 -5.15 18.87 11.38
C PRO A 127 -6.56 18.67 10.83
N ILE A 128 -6.79 17.54 10.17
CA ILE A 128 -8.12 17.17 9.69
C ILE A 128 -8.81 16.21 10.66
N SER A 129 -10.13 16.26 10.65
CA SER A 129 -10.97 15.26 11.30
C SER A 129 -11.72 14.48 10.23
N ALA A 130 -11.57 13.16 10.24
CA ALA A 130 -12.34 12.23 9.42
C ALA A 130 -12.66 10.99 10.25
N GLU A 131 -13.90 10.50 10.15
CA GLU A 131 -14.28 9.25 10.79
C GLU A 131 -13.79 8.06 9.96
N VAL A 132 -12.61 7.55 10.34
CA VAL A 132 -11.97 6.39 9.70
C VAL A 132 -12.04 5.19 10.63
N GLY A 133 -12.79 4.17 10.20
CA GLY A 133 -12.93 2.93 10.96
C GLY A 133 -11.84 1.92 10.63
N PRO A 134 -11.60 0.90 11.48
CA PRO A 134 -10.62 -0.14 11.19
C PRO A 134 -10.95 -0.95 9.93
N ASP A 135 -12.23 -1.08 9.57
CA ASP A 135 -12.68 -1.82 8.40
C ASP A 135 -12.81 -0.94 7.13
N SER A 136 -12.45 0.36 7.23
CA SER A 136 -12.35 1.24 6.07
C SER A 136 -11.26 0.76 5.12
N LEU A 137 -11.48 0.95 3.81
CA LEU A 137 -10.52 0.60 2.77
C LEU A 137 -9.31 1.55 2.83
N LEU A 138 -8.11 1.00 2.72
CA LEU A 138 -6.85 1.77 2.79
C LEU A 138 -6.09 1.75 1.48
N HIS A 139 -5.90 0.57 0.90
CA HIS A 139 -5.04 0.39 -0.27
C HIS A 139 -5.52 -0.74 -1.18
N VAL A 140 -5.41 -0.55 -2.49
CA VAL A 140 -5.58 -1.60 -3.49
C VAL A 140 -4.26 -1.90 -4.17
N THR A 141 -3.84 -3.17 -4.14
CA THR A 141 -2.73 -3.66 -4.95
C THR A 141 -3.26 -4.23 -6.25
N TYR A 142 -2.96 -3.58 -7.38
CA TYR A 142 -3.32 -4.11 -8.70
C TYR A 142 -2.29 -5.15 -9.13
N THR A 143 -2.75 -6.38 -9.41
CA THR A 143 -1.88 -7.50 -9.80
C THR A 143 -2.30 -8.06 -11.15
N SER A 144 -1.37 -8.61 -11.93
CA SER A 144 -1.66 -9.13 -13.28
C SER A 144 -2.69 -10.28 -13.33
N GLY A 145 -3.04 -10.86 -12.18
CA GLY A 145 -3.98 -11.97 -12.06
C GLY A 145 -3.48 -13.27 -12.70
N SER A 146 -3.80 -14.43 -12.10
CA SER A 146 -3.49 -15.73 -12.72
C SER A 146 -4.35 -16.04 -13.95
N THR A 147 -5.47 -15.33 -14.10
CA THR A 147 -6.43 -15.47 -15.20
C THR A 147 -6.13 -14.56 -16.40
N GLY A 148 -4.97 -13.88 -16.41
CA GLY A 148 -4.59 -12.88 -17.42
C GLY A 148 -5.32 -11.54 -17.28
N GLN A 149 -6.51 -11.55 -16.67
CA GLN A 149 -7.22 -10.35 -16.23
C GLN A 149 -6.67 -9.87 -14.88
N PRO A 150 -6.19 -8.62 -14.79
CA PRO A 150 -5.72 -8.06 -13.55
C PRO A 150 -6.78 -8.05 -12.45
N LYS A 151 -6.35 -8.09 -11.19
CA LYS A 151 -7.25 -8.03 -10.02
C LYS A 151 -6.70 -7.06 -8.99
N GLY A 152 -7.55 -6.15 -8.53
CA GLY A 152 -7.32 -5.32 -7.37
C GLY A 152 -7.48 -6.13 -6.08
N VAL A 153 -6.40 -6.27 -5.31
CA VAL A 153 -6.46 -6.84 -3.96
C VAL A 153 -6.63 -5.69 -2.98
N VAL A 154 -7.83 -5.57 -2.43
CA VAL A 154 -8.20 -4.52 -1.48
C VAL A 154 -7.73 -4.91 -0.07
N ARG A 155 -7.20 -3.94 0.68
CA ARG A 155 -6.86 -4.09 2.10
C ARG A 155 -7.54 -3.01 2.94
N THR A 156 -8.02 -3.41 4.11
CA THR A 156 -8.52 -2.48 5.13
C THR A 156 -7.39 -1.94 6.00
N HIS A 157 -7.67 -0.89 6.77
CA HIS A 157 -6.76 -0.42 7.83
C HIS A 157 -6.41 -1.55 8.82
N ARG A 158 -7.40 -2.36 9.22
CA ARG A 158 -7.20 -3.50 10.13
C ARG A 158 -6.21 -4.51 9.57
N ASP A 159 -6.40 -4.95 8.32
CA ASP A 159 -5.52 -5.93 7.69
C ASP A 159 -4.10 -5.40 7.60
N PHE A 160 -3.96 -4.14 7.20
CA PHE A 160 -2.68 -3.49 7.03
C PHE A 160 -1.93 -3.32 8.35
N LEU A 161 -2.59 -2.76 9.37
CA LEU A 161 -1.99 -2.54 10.67
C LEU A 161 -1.68 -3.85 11.41
N HIS A 162 -2.51 -4.90 11.24
CA HIS A 162 -2.22 -6.22 11.81
C HIS A 162 -0.90 -6.78 11.26
N ASP A 163 -0.72 -6.71 9.94
CA ASP A 163 0.48 -7.17 9.25
C ASP A 163 1.72 -6.35 9.63
N VAL A 164 1.60 -5.02 9.73
CA VAL A 164 2.69 -4.14 10.18
C VAL A 164 3.05 -4.40 11.65
N ARG A 165 2.06 -4.50 12.55
CA ARG A 165 2.27 -4.78 13.98
C ARG A 165 2.99 -6.11 14.20
N THR A 166 2.57 -7.15 13.47
CA THR A 166 3.22 -8.47 13.54
C THR A 166 4.71 -8.38 13.18
N ARG A 167 5.06 -7.56 12.17
CA ARG A 167 6.46 -7.35 11.79
C ARG A 167 7.26 -6.57 12.81
N ILE A 168 6.70 -5.49 13.35
CA ILE A 168 7.33 -4.69 14.40
C ILE A 168 7.69 -5.59 15.60
N GLN A 169 6.74 -6.43 16.04
CA GLN A 169 6.95 -7.36 17.15
C GLN A 169 7.94 -8.46 16.79
N THR A 170 7.82 -9.10 15.62
CA THR A 170 8.71 -10.22 15.25
C THR A 170 10.16 -9.77 15.07
N LEU A 171 10.37 -8.60 14.49
CA LEU A 171 11.70 -8.07 14.17
C LEU A 171 12.27 -7.16 15.27
N GLN A 172 11.48 -6.92 16.33
CA GLN A 172 11.82 -6.02 17.44
C GLN A 172 12.28 -4.66 16.89
N LEU A 173 11.43 -4.05 16.06
CA LEU A 173 11.70 -2.73 15.47
C LEU A 173 11.30 -1.65 16.45
N CYS A 174 12.14 -0.64 16.59
CA CYS A 174 11.96 0.44 17.55
C CYS A 174 12.29 1.80 16.94
N ALA A 175 12.13 2.87 17.72
CA ALA A 175 12.42 4.22 17.26
C ALA A 175 13.90 4.39 16.87
N GLN A 176 14.84 3.66 17.46
CA GLN A 176 16.27 3.80 17.14
C GLN A 176 16.66 3.21 15.77
N ASP A 177 15.75 2.49 15.11
CA ASP A 177 16.06 1.91 13.81
C ASP A 177 16.12 2.96 12.69
N ARG A 178 16.98 2.65 11.72
CA ARG A 178 17.14 3.35 10.45
C ARG A 178 16.81 2.35 9.35
N ILE A 179 15.61 2.47 8.82
CA ILE A 179 14.98 1.48 7.95
C ILE A 179 15.11 1.95 6.51
N ALA A 180 15.88 1.26 5.69
CA ALA A 180 15.99 1.54 4.26
C ALA A 180 15.07 0.64 3.43
N GLY A 181 14.55 1.16 2.33
CA GLY A 181 13.66 0.42 1.43
C GLY A 181 13.57 1.01 0.02
N PHE A 182 12.69 0.40 -0.77
CA PHE A 182 12.35 0.82 -2.13
C PHE A 182 10.82 0.82 -2.22
N SER A 183 10.17 1.95 -2.43
CA SER A 183 8.71 2.12 -2.33
C SER A 183 7.91 1.63 -3.55
N TYR A 184 8.49 0.82 -4.45
CA TYR A 184 7.73 0.22 -5.54
C TYR A 184 6.76 -0.86 -5.04
N GLY A 185 5.50 -0.46 -4.81
CA GLY A 185 4.36 -1.35 -4.55
C GLY A 185 4.35 -2.02 -3.17
N ASN A 186 5.17 -1.54 -2.22
CA ASN A 186 5.22 -2.10 -0.87
C ASN A 186 5.55 -1.04 0.18
N TYR A 187 4.56 -0.25 0.57
CA TYR A 187 4.67 0.79 1.61
C TYR A 187 4.92 0.27 3.04
N ASN A 188 5.06 -1.05 3.21
CA ASN A 188 5.24 -1.65 4.53
C ASN A 188 6.48 -1.12 5.29
N PRO A 189 7.68 -0.94 4.69
CA PRO A 189 8.84 -0.42 5.42
C PRO A 189 8.64 1.02 5.91
N ALA A 190 8.10 1.89 5.05
CA ALA A 190 7.79 3.27 5.42
C ALA A 190 6.72 3.31 6.53
N THR A 191 5.64 2.53 6.41
CA THR A 191 4.61 2.50 7.46
C THR A 191 5.14 1.95 8.78
N ILE A 192 5.99 0.91 8.75
CA ILE A 192 6.66 0.40 9.95
C ILE A 192 7.38 1.55 10.66
N SER A 193 8.15 2.35 9.92
CA SER A 193 8.86 3.48 10.53
C SER A 193 7.89 4.45 11.21
N MET A 194 6.79 4.79 10.53
CA MET A 194 5.76 5.70 11.05
C MET A 194 5.08 5.21 12.33
N LEU A 195 5.00 3.88 12.52
CA LEU A 195 4.39 3.27 13.70
C LEU A 195 5.40 2.94 14.80
N THR A 196 6.71 2.99 14.53
CA THR A 196 7.76 2.77 15.54
C THR A 196 8.48 4.04 15.96
N GLY A 197 8.38 5.12 15.19
CA GLY A 197 9.19 6.32 15.37
C GLY A 197 10.59 6.18 14.79
N ALA A 198 10.84 5.17 13.96
CA ALA A 198 12.10 4.99 13.24
C ALA A 198 12.25 6.00 12.09
N THR A 199 13.44 6.14 11.54
CA THR A 199 13.66 6.94 10.33
C THR A 199 13.66 6.03 9.11
N TYR A 200 12.86 6.38 8.09
CA TYR A 200 12.83 5.68 6.81
C TYR A 200 13.76 6.33 5.80
N TYR A 201 14.52 5.50 5.08
CA TYR A 201 15.41 5.93 3.99
C TYR A 201 14.89 5.33 2.68
N GLU A 202 14.36 6.20 1.81
CA GLU A 202 13.96 5.81 0.47
C GLU A 202 15.19 5.73 -0.44
N LEU A 203 15.41 4.57 -1.05
CA LEU A 203 16.55 4.30 -1.91
C LEU A 203 16.11 4.18 -3.37
N HIS A 204 16.90 4.73 -4.29
CA HIS A 204 16.59 4.74 -5.73
C HIS A 204 17.61 3.93 -6.54
N LEU A 205 17.47 2.61 -6.53
CA LEU A 205 18.38 1.70 -7.24
C LEU A 205 18.45 1.98 -8.74
N ARG A 206 17.31 2.25 -9.39
CA ARG A 206 17.24 2.48 -10.84
C ARG A 206 17.89 3.79 -11.26
N ARG A 207 17.72 4.84 -10.45
CA ARG A 207 18.23 6.19 -10.73
C ARG A 207 19.71 6.34 -10.40
N ASN A 208 20.13 5.78 -9.26
CA ASN A 208 21.44 6.07 -8.68
C ASN A 208 22.39 4.85 -8.69
N GLY A 209 21.93 3.70 -9.18
CA GLY A 209 22.71 2.45 -9.21
C GLY A 209 22.94 1.83 -7.82
N SER A 210 23.53 0.64 -7.80
CA SER A 210 23.77 -0.12 -6.56
C SER A 210 24.90 0.45 -5.68
N ALA A 211 25.85 1.18 -6.25
CA ALA A 211 26.90 1.84 -5.48
C ALA A 211 26.33 2.90 -4.52
N SER A 212 25.31 3.65 -4.95
CA SER A 212 24.63 4.62 -4.08
C SER A 212 23.94 3.97 -2.88
N VAL A 213 23.42 2.74 -3.05
CA VAL A 213 22.80 1.97 -1.96
C VAL A 213 23.86 1.58 -0.95
N VAL A 214 25.00 1.07 -1.42
CA VAL A 214 26.16 0.73 -0.57
C VAL A 214 26.61 1.96 0.25
N GLN A 215 26.75 3.11 -0.42
CA GLN A 215 27.12 4.36 0.22
C GLN A 215 26.09 4.79 1.28
N SER A 216 24.80 4.75 0.94
CA SER A 216 23.71 5.11 1.86
C SER A 216 23.65 4.20 3.10
N LEU A 217 23.94 2.89 2.93
CA LEU A 217 24.00 1.95 4.04
C LEU A 217 25.11 2.31 5.04
N ALA A 218 26.25 2.80 4.55
CA ALA A 218 27.37 3.23 5.36
C ALA A 218 27.12 4.61 5.99
N ASP A 219 26.82 5.62 5.18
CA ASP A 219 26.70 7.03 5.62
C ASP A 219 25.59 7.24 6.65
N HIS A 220 24.49 6.50 6.50
CA HIS A 220 23.35 6.58 7.40
C HIS A 220 23.29 5.45 8.41
N GLU A 221 24.32 4.60 8.47
CA GLU A 221 24.42 3.49 9.41
C GLU A 221 23.12 2.66 9.50
N ILE A 222 22.58 2.29 8.34
CA ILE A 222 21.26 1.66 8.21
C ILE A 222 21.20 0.38 9.04
N THR A 223 20.12 0.24 9.83
CA THR A 223 19.94 -0.92 10.73
C THR A 223 19.09 -2.02 10.09
N VAL A 224 18.14 -1.65 9.23
CA VAL A 224 17.22 -2.57 8.57
C VAL A 224 17.14 -2.27 7.08
N LEU A 225 17.53 -3.22 6.23
CA LEU A 225 17.39 -3.10 4.78
C LEU A 225 16.24 -3.96 4.25
N ASN A 226 15.24 -3.33 3.63
CA ASN A 226 14.16 -3.99 2.90
C ASN A 226 14.46 -3.99 1.41
N CYS A 227 14.69 -5.15 0.80
CA CYS A 227 15.03 -5.23 -0.62
C CYS A 227 14.56 -6.54 -1.24
N LYS A 228 14.55 -6.65 -2.58
CA LYS A 228 14.38 -7.95 -3.24
C LYS A 228 15.71 -8.73 -3.18
N VAL A 229 15.65 -10.05 -3.26
CA VAL A 229 16.87 -10.90 -3.30
C VAL A 229 17.81 -10.49 -4.44
N THR A 230 17.25 -10.12 -5.60
CA THR A 230 18.02 -9.64 -6.75
C THR A 230 18.73 -8.32 -6.46
N THR A 231 18.03 -7.37 -5.83
CA THR A 231 18.59 -6.10 -5.37
C THR A 231 19.72 -6.33 -4.39
N PHE A 232 19.51 -7.18 -3.38
CA PHE A 232 20.56 -7.50 -2.40
C PHE A 232 21.83 -8.04 -3.07
N ARG A 233 21.69 -8.96 -4.03
CA ARG A 233 22.84 -9.49 -4.78
C ARG A 233 23.58 -8.43 -5.58
N GLN A 234 22.88 -7.45 -6.15
CA GLN A 234 23.50 -6.33 -6.85
C GLN A 234 24.28 -5.44 -5.88
N VAL A 235 23.69 -5.12 -4.72
CA VAL A 235 24.36 -4.35 -3.66
C VAL A 235 25.64 -5.05 -3.19
N VAL A 236 25.57 -6.35 -2.90
CA VAL A 236 26.74 -7.15 -2.47
C VAL A 236 27.84 -7.18 -3.55
N ARG A 237 27.48 -7.24 -4.83
CA ARG A 237 28.47 -7.20 -5.94
C ARG A 237 29.12 -5.84 -6.12
N SER A 238 28.43 -4.76 -5.77
CA SER A 238 28.93 -3.39 -5.86
C SER A 238 29.70 -2.94 -4.62
N ALA A 239 29.65 -3.70 -3.53
CA ALA A 239 30.53 -3.48 -2.39
C ALA A 239 31.91 -4.03 -2.76
N ASP A 240 32.93 -3.18 -2.76
CA ASP A 240 34.31 -3.55 -3.07
C ASP A 240 34.92 -4.40 -1.94
N GLY A 241 34.58 -5.71 -1.92
CA GLY A 241 35.31 -6.81 -1.30
C GLY A 241 35.54 -6.84 0.22
N VAL A 242 35.40 -5.73 0.95
CA VAL A 242 35.74 -5.63 2.40
C VAL A 242 34.76 -4.71 3.14
N GLN A 243 33.85 -4.04 2.45
CA GLN A 243 32.93 -3.09 3.09
C GLN A 243 32.00 -3.82 4.06
N THR A 244 32.09 -3.46 5.34
CA THR A 244 31.23 -4.02 6.40
C THR A 244 30.19 -2.98 6.80
N PHE A 245 28.99 -3.46 7.13
CA PHE A 245 27.90 -2.63 7.63
C PHE A 245 27.61 -3.03 9.08
N PRO A 246 28.37 -2.52 10.07
CA PRO A 246 28.28 -2.97 11.46
C PRO A 246 26.91 -2.69 12.08
N SER A 247 26.26 -1.59 11.69
CA SER A 247 24.93 -1.20 12.16
C SER A 247 23.82 -2.04 11.55
N LEU A 248 24.06 -2.68 10.39
CA LEU A 248 23.06 -3.46 9.67
C LEU A 248 22.77 -4.76 10.41
N ARG A 249 21.63 -4.78 11.10
CA ARG A 249 21.19 -5.93 11.91
C ARG A 249 20.15 -6.79 11.22
N ILE A 250 19.40 -6.28 10.24
CA ILE A 250 18.37 -7.04 9.52
C ILE A 250 18.44 -6.74 8.02
N VAL A 251 18.40 -7.79 7.20
CA VAL A 251 18.11 -7.68 5.76
C VAL A 251 16.87 -8.50 5.47
N ARG A 252 15.82 -7.85 4.99
CA ARG A 252 14.52 -8.46 4.71
C ARG A 252 14.21 -8.42 3.23
N TRP A 253 13.81 -9.57 2.70
CA TRP A 253 13.27 -9.68 1.35
C TRP A 253 11.95 -10.45 1.34
N PRO A 254 11.02 -10.12 0.42
CA PRO A 254 9.80 -10.90 0.23
C PRO A 254 10.19 -12.26 -0.39
N ALA A 255 10.26 -13.31 0.42
CA ALA A 255 10.53 -14.66 -0.08
C ALA A 255 9.23 -15.37 -0.48
N SER A 256 9.20 -15.93 -1.69
CA SER A 256 8.21 -16.91 -2.13
C SER A 256 8.63 -18.36 -1.81
N ARG A 257 9.91 -18.62 -1.48
CA ARG A 257 10.41 -19.96 -1.09
C ARG A 257 11.53 -19.89 -0.02
N PRO A 258 11.38 -20.55 1.14
CA PRO A 258 12.34 -20.51 2.25
C PRO A 258 13.75 -21.03 1.91
N GLN A 259 13.85 -22.03 1.02
CA GLN A 259 15.10 -22.77 0.78
C GLN A 259 16.26 -21.95 0.17
N ARG A 260 15.98 -20.79 -0.45
CA ARG A 260 17.03 -19.92 -1.02
C ARG A 260 17.63 -18.92 -0.03
N ALA A 261 17.07 -18.81 1.18
CA ALA A 261 17.54 -17.87 2.19
C ALA A 261 18.84 -18.32 2.87
N THR A 262 19.06 -19.65 2.97
CA THR A 262 20.12 -20.26 3.78
C THR A 262 21.52 -20.16 3.16
N SER A 263 21.64 -20.04 1.83
CA SER A 263 22.95 -19.91 1.16
C SER A 263 23.53 -18.50 1.25
N LEU A 264 22.67 -17.47 1.32
CA LEU A 264 23.08 -16.06 1.44
C LEU A 264 23.53 -15.69 2.86
N GLN A 265 22.99 -16.36 3.89
CA GLN A 265 23.42 -16.17 5.29
C GLN A 265 24.87 -16.60 5.54
N ARG A 266 25.42 -17.53 4.75
CA ARG A 266 26.77 -18.07 4.96
C ARG A 266 27.90 -17.13 4.54
N GLY A 267 27.60 -16.06 3.79
CA GLY A 267 28.60 -15.16 3.22
C GLY A 267 28.78 -13.82 3.97
N HIS A 268 28.03 -13.55 5.04
CA HIS A 268 28.08 -12.27 5.75
C HIS A 268 28.53 -12.45 7.21
N PRO A 269 29.54 -11.70 7.70
CA PRO A 269 30.10 -11.89 9.04
C PRO A 269 29.15 -11.50 10.20
N SER A 270 28.13 -10.66 9.94
CA SER A 270 27.17 -10.22 10.98
C SER A 270 26.06 -11.27 11.24
N ARG A 271 26.11 -11.92 12.42
CA ARG A 271 25.26 -13.04 12.89
C ARG A 271 23.75 -12.77 13.09
N LYS A 272 23.10 -11.79 12.43
CA LYS A 272 21.64 -11.55 12.58
C LYS A 272 20.88 -11.28 11.27
N VAL A 273 21.28 -11.85 10.15
CA VAL A 273 20.45 -11.77 8.92
C VAL A 273 19.16 -12.59 9.09
N VAL A 274 18.08 -11.96 9.56
CA VAL A 274 16.75 -12.59 9.73
C VAL A 274 16.00 -12.62 8.41
N CYS A 275 15.83 -13.82 7.86
CA CYS A 275 15.07 -14.07 6.65
C CYS A 275 13.59 -14.36 7.00
N SER A 276 12.67 -13.42 6.78
CA SER A 276 11.22 -13.70 6.95
C SER A 276 10.52 -13.85 5.59
N ALA A 277 9.97 -15.03 5.31
CA ALA A 277 9.07 -15.23 4.18
C ALA A 277 7.70 -14.61 4.47
N THR A 278 7.09 -13.97 3.47
CA THR A 278 5.85 -13.19 3.60
C THR A 278 4.57 -14.01 3.79
N ASN A 279 4.66 -15.35 3.80
CA ASN A 279 3.55 -16.24 4.14
C ASN A 279 3.96 -17.14 5.28
N MET A 280 3.84 -16.67 6.52
CA MET A 280 3.80 -17.55 7.67
C MET A 280 2.34 -17.66 8.13
N ALA A 281 1.79 -18.86 8.03
CA ALA A 281 0.75 -19.29 8.96
C ALA A 281 1.24 -19.01 10.39
N PRO A 282 0.34 -18.71 11.36
CA PRO A 282 0.74 -18.32 12.70
C PRO A 282 1.79 -19.30 13.25
N PRO A 283 2.90 -18.81 13.84
CA PRO A 283 3.95 -19.69 14.34
C PRO A 283 3.33 -20.65 15.36
N LYS A 284 3.63 -21.95 15.24
CA LYS A 284 3.35 -22.89 16.32
C LYS A 284 4.04 -22.39 17.58
N PRO A 285 3.37 -22.38 18.74
CA PRO A 285 3.95 -21.85 19.96
C PRO A 285 5.23 -22.62 20.28
N ILE A 286 6.32 -21.86 20.41
CA ILE A 286 7.55 -22.33 21.03
C ILE A 286 7.22 -22.54 22.51
N SER A 287 7.59 -23.70 23.04
CA SER A 287 7.33 -24.15 24.41
C SER A 287 7.58 -23.06 25.45
N PRO A 288 6.78 -23.00 26.53
CA PRO A 288 6.74 -21.86 27.45
C PRO A 288 7.94 -21.85 28.41
N PRO A 289 8.43 -20.68 28.85
CA PRO A 289 9.13 -20.60 30.12
C PRO A 289 8.12 -20.59 31.27
N LEU A 290 8.30 -21.53 32.21
CA LEU A 290 7.83 -21.59 33.60
C LEU A 290 6.43 -21.04 33.96
N PHE A 291 5.57 -21.97 34.35
CA PHE A 291 4.32 -21.76 35.07
C PHE A 291 4.48 -20.89 36.33
N ILE A 292 3.61 -19.88 36.47
CA ILE A 292 2.96 -19.59 37.76
C ILE A 292 1.47 -19.67 37.50
N SER A 293 0.84 -20.61 38.20
CA SER A 293 -0.58 -20.96 38.14
C SER A 293 -1.42 -19.92 38.89
N THR A 294 -2.46 -19.40 38.24
CA THR A 294 -3.78 -19.26 38.85
C THR A 294 -4.85 -19.39 37.77
N SER A 295 -5.78 -20.29 38.02
CA SER A 295 -6.91 -20.71 37.19
C SER A 295 -7.91 -19.58 36.91
N GLN A 296 -8.38 -19.46 35.67
CA GLN A 296 -9.82 -19.54 35.34
C GLN A 296 -10.08 -19.57 33.82
N GLN A 297 -11.07 -20.38 33.48
CA GLN A 297 -11.54 -20.90 32.19
C GLN A 297 -11.65 -19.92 31.00
N GLN A 298 -11.27 -20.36 29.80
CA GLN A 298 -11.70 -19.79 28.51
C GLN A 298 -12.75 -20.69 27.82
N PRO A 299 -13.82 -20.15 27.22
CA PRO A 299 -14.73 -20.90 26.36
C PRO A 299 -14.21 -20.99 24.91
N ARG A 300 -14.40 -22.16 24.28
CA ARG A 300 -14.05 -22.47 22.89
C ARG A 300 -14.99 -21.77 21.90
N TRP A 301 -14.44 -20.99 20.96
CA TRP A 301 -15.19 -20.46 19.81
C TRP A 301 -15.02 -21.37 18.59
N LYS A 302 -16.13 -21.95 18.09
CA LYS A 302 -16.23 -22.54 16.75
C LYS A 302 -16.57 -21.41 15.77
N THR A 303 -15.69 -21.09 14.83
CA THR A 303 -16.00 -20.20 13.70
C THR A 303 -16.10 -21.01 12.41
N SER A 304 -17.33 -21.24 11.96
CA SER A 304 -17.68 -21.47 10.56
C SER A 304 -17.88 -20.11 9.89
N LEU A 305 -16.99 -19.70 8.98
CA LEU A 305 -17.19 -18.56 8.09
C LEU A 305 -17.49 -19.09 6.67
N PRO A 306 -18.56 -18.64 6.00
CA PRO A 306 -18.81 -18.99 4.61
C PRO A 306 -17.89 -18.19 3.67
N ALA A 307 -17.34 -18.88 2.67
CA ALA A 307 -16.53 -18.29 1.62
C ALA A 307 -17.39 -17.37 0.73
N ILE A 308 -17.06 -16.08 0.68
CA ILE A 308 -17.65 -15.13 -0.27
C ILE A 308 -16.71 -15.07 -1.49
N GLN A 309 -17.09 -15.78 -2.56
CA GLN A 309 -16.57 -15.55 -3.91
C GLN A 309 -17.38 -14.42 -4.56
N MET A 310 -16.80 -13.24 -4.72
CA MET A 310 -17.37 -12.22 -5.61
C MET A 310 -17.05 -12.57 -7.07
N LYS A 311 -18.08 -12.88 -7.85
CA LYS A 311 -18.03 -12.95 -9.32
C LYS A 311 -18.08 -11.52 -9.88
N ALA A 312 -17.11 -11.20 -10.73
CA ALA A 312 -17.07 -9.99 -11.53
C ALA A 312 -18.25 -9.97 -12.51
N SER A 313 -19.18 -9.04 -12.32
CA SER A 313 -19.97 -8.35 -13.36
C SER A 313 -21.07 -7.52 -12.67
N ARG A 314 -21.25 -6.28 -13.16
CA ARG A 314 -22.28 -5.28 -12.81
C ARG A 314 -21.93 -4.29 -11.69
N PHE A 315 -21.09 -3.31 -12.02
CA PHE A 315 -21.01 -2.03 -11.29
C PHE A 315 -21.83 -0.90 -11.95
N CYS A 316 -22.73 -1.21 -12.88
CA CYS A 316 -23.52 -0.18 -13.58
C CYS A 316 -24.99 -0.58 -13.69
N CYS A 317 -25.73 -0.62 -12.56
CA CYS A 317 -27.20 -0.48 -12.54
C CYS A 317 -27.78 -0.40 -11.10
N TRP A 318 -27.36 0.56 -10.26
CA TRP A 318 -28.01 0.75 -8.96
C TRP A 318 -28.20 2.24 -8.60
N VAL A 319 -28.83 3.01 -9.51
CA VAL A 319 -29.28 4.38 -9.22
C VAL A 319 -30.74 4.68 -9.61
N LYS A 320 -31.54 3.75 -10.17
CA LYS A 320 -32.91 4.11 -10.63
C LYS A 320 -34.10 3.21 -10.27
N THR A 321 -34.02 2.35 -9.26
CA THR A 321 -35.21 1.53 -8.89
C THR A 321 -35.37 1.30 -7.38
N ALA A 322 -35.27 2.37 -6.59
CA ALA A 322 -35.62 2.37 -5.17
C ALA A 322 -36.87 3.24 -4.86
N ARG A 323 -37.86 3.25 -5.77
CA ARG A 323 -39.25 3.67 -5.50
C ARG A 323 -40.17 2.85 -6.37
N LEU A 324 -40.56 1.67 -5.89
CA LEU A 324 -41.77 0.89 -6.24
C LEU A 324 -41.53 -0.57 -5.85
N CYS A 325 -41.57 -0.86 -4.55
CA CYS A 325 -41.97 -2.19 -4.04
C CYS A 325 -42.08 -2.19 -2.51
N GLN A 326 -42.96 -1.34 -1.98
CA GLN A 326 -43.64 -1.61 -0.71
C GLN A 326 -45.11 -1.84 -1.04
N ARG A 327 -45.46 -3.07 -1.44
CA ARG A 327 -46.77 -3.73 -1.27
C ARG A 327 -46.83 -4.96 -2.18
N ALA A 328 -46.71 -6.14 -1.57
CA ALA A 328 -47.57 -7.31 -1.81
C ALA A 328 -46.93 -8.55 -1.17
N LYS A 329 -47.26 -8.78 0.10
CA LYS A 329 -47.32 -10.14 0.65
C LYS A 329 -48.50 -10.85 -0.02
N ARG A 330 -48.32 -12.16 -0.24
CA ARG A 330 -49.32 -13.24 -0.47
C ARG A 330 -49.45 -13.73 -1.92
N GLY A 331 -49.10 -15.01 -2.09
CA GLY A 331 -49.90 -15.97 -2.83
C GLY A 331 -49.52 -16.22 -4.29
N LYS A 332 -49.01 -17.43 -4.53
CA LYS A 332 -49.15 -18.28 -5.73
C LYS A 332 -49.59 -17.59 -7.05
N SER A 333 -48.66 -17.49 -8.00
CA SER A 333 -48.87 -17.87 -9.41
C SER A 333 -47.54 -17.83 -10.17
N ARG A 334 -47.41 -18.69 -11.17
CA ARG A 334 -46.31 -18.70 -12.16
C ARG A 334 -46.24 -17.34 -12.85
N CYS A 335 -45.03 -16.83 -13.07
CA CYS A 335 -44.78 -15.79 -14.08
C CYS A 335 -43.85 -16.36 -15.15
N GLU A 336 -44.34 -16.36 -16.36
CA GLU A 336 -43.70 -16.76 -17.60
C GLU A 336 -42.58 -15.80 -17.99
N ALA A 337 -41.58 -16.31 -18.71
CA ALA A 337 -40.54 -15.50 -19.35
C ALA A 337 -41.13 -14.75 -20.55
N PRO A 338 -40.72 -13.51 -20.84
CA PRO A 338 -41.04 -12.91 -22.12
C PRO A 338 -40.12 -13.50 -23.20
N SER A 339 -40.74 -14.25 -24.10
CA SER A 339 -40.21 -14.54 -25.44
C SER A 339 -40.26 -13.26 -26.27
N CYS A 340 -39.20 -13.00 -27.02
CA CYS A 340 -39.22 -12.09 -28.17
C CYS A 340 -38.52 -12.82 -29.32
N HIS A 341 -39.31 -13.29 -30.28
CA HIS A 341 -38.89 -13.71 -31.60
C HIS A 341 -39.61 -12.84 -32.63
N GLY A 342 -38.84 -12.43 -33.65
CA GLY A 342 -39.33 -12.09 -34.98
C GLY A 342 -39.72 -10.63 -35.21
N ASP A 343 -38.93 -9.93 -36.02
CA ASP A 343 -39.46 -9.64 -37.35
C ASP A 343 -38.36 -9.51 -38.42
N THR A 344 -38.61 -10.21 -39.52
CA THR A 344 -37.88 -10.25 -40.78
C THR A 344 -38.61 -9.37 -41.80
N GLY A 345 -37.88 -8.61 -42.62
CA GLY A 345 -38.41 -7.98 -43.84
C GLY A 345 -37.34 -7.14 -44.55
N THR A 346 -36.58 -7.70 -45.51
CA THR A 346 -36.80 -7.66 -46.98
C THR A 346 -36.56 -6.30 -47.67
N GLY A 347 -35.37 -6.15 -48.29
CA GLY A 347 -35.02 -5.46 -49.56
C GLY A 347 -35.41 -3.98 -49.81
N PRO A 348 -35.01 -3.34 -50.95
CA PRO A 348 -34.17 -3.83 -52.06
C PRO A 348 -33.02 -2.87 -52.53
N ARG A 349 -31.90 -3.42 -53.00
CA ARG A 349 -31.28 -3.24 -54.34
C ARG A 349 -29.86 -3.77 -54.35
#